data_AF-A0A257KZA5-F1
#
_entry.id   AF-A0A257KZA5-F1
#
_cell.length_a   1.000
_cell.length_b   1.000
_cell.length_c   1.000
_cell.angle_alpha   90.00
_cell.angle_beta   90.00
_cell.angle_gamma   90.00
#
_symmetry.space_group_name_H-M   'P 1'
#
loop_
_entity.id
_entity.type
_entity.pdbx_description
1 polymer ?
#
loop_
_entity_poly.entity_id
_entity_poly.type
_entity_poly.pdbx_seq_one_letter_code
_entity_poly.pdbx_strand_id
1 'polypeptide(L)'
;YLTLTEFTILNMISYYVFYKLKYFYFYFSACLGILLSYVFSKTISSKEFILYFNSSFIAFIINFVIHHIDLNIKENLFFAYNYFNKGNQFIIGVNQDGFVTFASKNLDALLGLNANDFIGKKWESEVKDQLGFEKKGDNSTLNLKLPDGSFKIVEWQEDTINHDLVIKIGRDITAIKSSETQITLSNNRLKSLISNIGDMVFVLNLDLVFTEYYQSENEEDLIVPPSFFLGKKINEIGFPDEALDIITNAIEETIKKNKKSYVEYNLPSDFGTLWFGVVVSPLWDDTGQIKEVICIARNITTNKNDELELKKTKEVLEQTSQEARMGGWEYDL
;
A
#
# COMPACT_ATOMS: atom_id res chain seq x y z
N TYR A 1 -57.07 3.22 44.69
CA TYR A 1 -57.06 4.08 43.49
C TYR A 1 -55.68 4.74 43.44
N LEU A 2 -54.81 4.30 42.52
CA LEU A 2 -53.61 5.07 42.18
C LEU A 2 -54.07 6.29 41.38
N THR A 3 -53.52 7.47 41.63
CA THR A 3 -53.78 8.62 40.77
C THR A 3 -53.13 8.41 39.40
N LEU A 4 -53.70 9.00 38.34
CA LEU A 4 -53.14 8.93 36.98
C LEU A 4 -51.65 9.33 36.94
N THR A 5 -51.30 10.34 37.70
CA THR A 5 -49.94 10.84 37.90
C THR A 5 -49.01 9.80 38.51
N GLU A 6 -49.43 9.11 39.57
CA GLU A 6 -48.63 8.04 40.19
C GLU A 6 -48.43 6.86 39.23
N PHE A 7 -49.45 6.52 38.43
CA PHE A 7 -49.36 5.46 37.43
C PHE A 7 -48.39 5.81 36.29
N THR A 8 -48.39 7.07 35.83
CA THR A 8 -47.44 7.53 34.81
C THR A 8 -46.00 7.54 35.30
N ILE A 9 -45.78 8.00 36.54
CA ILE A 9 -44.45 8.06 37.14
C ILE A 9 -43.89 6.65 37.34
N LEU A 10 -44.72 5.70 37.80
CA LEU A 10 -44.32 4.31 37.95
C LEU A 10 -43.91 3.67 36.60
N ASN A 11 -44.63 3.97 35.52
CA ASN A 11 -44.30 3.49 34.18
C ASN A 11 -43.04 4.14 33.59
N MET A 12 -42.74 5.39 33.93
CA MET A 12 -41.47 6.01 33.53
C MET A 12 -40.28 5.39 34.28
N ILE A 13 -40.41 5.19 35.60
CA ILE A 13 -39.32 4.66 36.43
C ILE A 13 -39.05 3.18 36.15
N SER A 14 -40.06 2.41 35.72
CA SER A 14 -39.91 0.96 35.47
C SER A 14 -38.81 0.62 34.46
N TYR A 15 -38.55 1.48 33.48
CA TYR A 15 -37.46 1.28 32.51
C TYR A 15 -36.06 1.28 33.16
N TYR A 16 -35.82 2.16 34.14
CA TYR A 16 -34.55 2.21 34.87
C TYR A 16 -34.34 0.98 35.77
N VAL A 17 -35.41 0.34 36.22
CA VAL A 17 -35.37 -0.88 37.02
C VAL A 17 -35.12 -2.11 36.14
N PHE A 18 -35.74 -2.17 34.96
CA PHE A 18 -35.61 -3.28 34.01
C PHE A 18 -34.61 -2.94 32.90
N TYR A 19 -33.33 -2.85 33.27
CA TYR A 19 -32.18 -2.45 32.43
C TYR A 19 -32.07 -3.15 31.04
N LYS A 20 -32.79 -4.26 30.82
CA LYS A 20 -32.90 -4.93 29.50
C LYS A 20 -34.27 -4.69 28.86
N LEU A 21 -34.25 -4.22 27.61
CA LEU A 21 -35.43 -3.90 26.80
C LEU A 21 -36.47 -5.03 26.73
N LYS A 22 -36.04 -6.31 26.72
CA LYS A 22 -36.95 -7.48 26.71
C LYS A 22 -37.87 -7.53 27.93
N TYR A 23 -37.38 -7.16 29.11
CA TYR A 23 -38.19 -7.16 30.34
C TYR A 23 -39.14 -5.96 30.40
N PHE A 24 -38.74 -4.83 29.81
CA PHE A 24 -39.62 -3.66 29.67
C PHE A 24 -40.80 -3.93 28.73
N TYR A 25 -40.58 -4.59 27.59
CA TYR A 25 -41.66 -5.03 26.70
C TYR A 25 -42.64 -5.99 27.39
N PHE A 26 -42.12 -6.93 28.19
CA PHE A 26 -42.95 -7.84 28.97
C PHE A 26 -43.75 -7.13 30.07
N TYR A 27 -43.14 -6.15 30.74
CA TYR A 27 -43.82 -5.31 31.73
C TYR A 27 -44.94 -4.49 31.09
N PHE A 28 -44.67 -3.85 29.94
CA PHE A 28 -45.67 -3.06 29.22
C PHE A 28 -46.84 -3.92 28.72
N SER A 29 -46.56 -5.12 28.18
CA SER A 29 -47.61 -6.04 27.73
C SER A 29 -48.43 -6.60 28.91
N ALA A 30 -47.80 -6.85 30.05
CA ALA A 30 -48.50 -7.24 31.28
C ALA A 30 -49.40 -6.11 31.81
N CYS A 31 -48.92 -4.86 31.84
CA CYS A 31 -49.72 -3.70 32.22
C CYS A 31 -50.92 -3.49 31.28
N LEU A 32 -50.72 -3.67 29.97
CA LEU A 32 -51.80 -3.62 28.98
C LEU A 32 -52.85 -4.71 29.23
N GLY A 33 -52.40 -5.94 29.48
CA GLY A 33 -53.28 -7.08 29.77
C GLY A 33 -54.12 -6.88 31.04
N ILE A 34 -53.51 -6.30 32.09
CA ILE A 34 -54.20 -5.95 33.34
C ILE A 34 -55.25 -4.86 33.08
N LEU A 35 -54.91 -3.81 32.32
CA LEU A 35 -55.85 -2.74 31.97
C LEU A 35 -57.05 -3.27 31.16
N LEU A 36 -56.82 -4.17 30.20
CA LEU A 36 -57.88 -4.83 29.43
C LEU A 36 -58.79 -5.70 30.30
N SER A 37 -58.22 -6.43 31.26
CA SER A 37 -58.97 -7.26 32.22
C SER A 37 -59.91 -6.43 33.10
N TYR A 38 -59.46 -5.25 33.56
CA TYR A 38 -60.30 -4.34 34.34
C TYR A 38 -61.45 -3.72 33.54
N VAL A 39 -61.28 -3.47 32.25
CA VAL A 39 -62.37 -3.02 31.36
C VAL A 39 -63.41 -4.13 31.17
N PHE A 40 -62.98 -5.36 30.94
CA PHE A 40 -63.87 -6.51 30.76
C PHE A 40 -64.71 -6.80 32.02
N SER A 41 -64.13 -6.54 33.20
CA SER A 41 -64.78 -6.70 34.50
C SER A 41 -65.70 -5.52 34.89
N LYS A 42 -65.94 -4.56 33.98
CA LYS A 42 -66.75 -3.33 34.19
C LYS A 42 -66.32 -2.46 35.39
N THR A 43 -65.09 -2.60 35.87
CA THR A 43 -64.60 -1.88 37.05
C THR A 43 -64.15 -0.45 36.73
N ILE A 44 -63.83 -0.17 35.46
CA ILE A 44 -63.28 1.10 34.97
C ILE A 44 -64.13 1.61 33.80
N SER A 45 -64.37 2.92 33.73
CA SER A 45 -65.09 3.53 32.61
C SER A 45 -64.24 3.58 31.34
N SER A 46 -64.85 3.49 30.15
CA SER A 46 -64.12 3.54 28.87
C SER A 46 -63.25 4.80 28.71
N LYS A 47 -63.65 5.93 29.33
CA LYS A 47 -62.85 7.17 29.33
C LYS A 47 -61.57 7.06 30.15
N GLU A 48 -61.63 6.38 31.30
CA GLU A 48 -60.47 6.19 32.17
C GLU A 48 -59.46 5.23 31.54
N PHE A 49 -59.93 4.17 30.87
CA PHE A 49 -59.06 3.26 30.11
C PHE A 49 -58.25 4.00 29.03
N ILE A 50 -58.90 4.85 28.23
CA ILE A 50 -58.23 5.63 27.18
C ILE A 50 -57.14 6.53 27.79
N LEU A 51 -57.41 7.11 28.97
CA LEU A 51 -56.48 7.99 29.66
C LEU A 51 -55.24 7.22 30.16
N TYR A 52 -55.43 6.08 30.85
CA TYR A 52 -54.33 5.24 31.33
C TYR A 52 -53.54 4.56 30.19
N PHE A 53 -54.21 4.20 29.09
CA PHE A 53 -53.56 3.65 27.91
C PHE A 53 -52.68 4.70 27.22
N ASN A 54 -53.22 5.89 26.95
CA ASN A 54 -52.44 6.98 26.34
C ASN A 54 -51.26 7.38 27.21
N SER A 55 -51.45 7.42 28.53
CA SER A 55 -50.38 7.78 29.46
C SER A 55 -49.27 6.72 29.52
N SER A 56 -49.62 5.43 29.47
CA SER A 56 -48.67 4.32 29.38
C SER A 56 -47.93 4.32 28.03
N PHE A 57 -48.64 4.61 26.93
CA PHE A 57 -48.06 4.66 25.59
C PHE A 57 -47.05 5.81 25.44
N ILE A 58 -47.33 6.99 25.99
CA ILE A 58 -46.37 8.10 26.02
C ILE A 58 -45.11 7.73 26.82
N ALA A 59 -45.27 7.11 28.00
CA ALA A 59 -44.14 6.65 28.81
C ALA A 59 -43.29 5.60 28.07
N PHE A 60 -43.94 4.70 27.32
CA PHE A 60 -43.27 3.71 26.48
C PHE A 60 -42.41 4.37 25.39
N ILE A 61 -42.96 5.36 24.66
CA ILE A 61 -42.21 6.07 23.60
C ILE A 61 -40.98 6.78 24.19
N ILE A 62 -41.15 7.50 25.30
CA ILE A 62 -40.04 8.22 25.94
C ILE A 62 -38.92 7.25 26.35
N ASN A 63 -39.28 6.15 27.00
CA ASN A 63 -38.31 5.15 27.44
C ASN A 63 -37.62 4.43 26.26
N PHE A 64 -38.35 4.16 25.18
CA PHE A 64 -37.79 3.59 23.96
C PHE A 64 -36.75 4.53 23.33
N VAL A 65 -37.05 5.84 23.25
CA VAL A 65 -36.11 6.85 22.73
C VAL A 65 -34.87 6.95 23.62
N ILE A 66 -35.04 7.02 24.96
CA ILE A 66 -33.91 7.07 25.91
C ILE A 66 -33.01 5.83 25.75
N HIS A 67 -33.58 4.64 25.62
CA HIS A 67 -32.81 3.41 25.40
C HIS A 67 -31.97 3.47 24.15
N HIS A 68 -32.57 3.92 23.04
CA HIS A 68 -31.89 3.96 21.76
C HIS A 68 -30.76 5.00 21.77
N ILE A 69 -30.96 6.14 22.44
CA ILE A 69 -29.91 7.14 22.64
C ILE A 69 -28.77 6.56 23.48
N ASP A 70 -29.06 5.89 24.60
CA ASP A 70 -28.03 5.31 25.48
C ASP A 70 -27.22 4.20 24.78
N LEU A 71 -27.88 3.37 23.97
CA LEU A 71 -27.20 2.38 23.13
C LEU A 71 -26.28 3.05 22.11
N ASN A 72 -26.77 4.03 21.37
CA ASN A 72 -25.99 4.72 20.34
C ASN A 72 -24.79 5.46 20.96
N ILE A 73 -24.97 6.09 22.12
CA ILE A 73 -23.87 6.71 22.87
C ILE A 73 -22.84 5.66 23.28
N LYS A 74 -23.27 4.52 23.85
CA LYS A 74 -22.36 3.44 24.27
C LYS A 74 -21.59 2.85 23.09
N GLU A 75 -22.25 2.60 21.96
CA GLU A 75 -21.60 2.11 20.74
C GLU A 75 -20.57 3.12 20.24
N ASN A 76 -20.94 4.39 20.06
CA ASN A 76 -20.02 5.42 19.59
C ASN A 76 -18.83 5.62 20.53
N LEU A 77 -19.05 5.61 21.86
CA LEU A 77 -17.98 5.67 22.85
C LEU A 77 -17.08 4.43 22.80
N PHE A 78 -17.65 3.24 22.60
CA PHE A 78 -16.89 2.02 22.44
C PHE A 78 -16.04 2.04 21.16
N PHE A 79 -16.58 2.52 20.03
CA PHE A 79 -15.84 2.68 18.78
C PHE A 79 -14.71 3.71 18.93
N ALA A 80 -15.00 4.89 19.47
CA ALA A 80 -13.99 5.92 19.72
C ALA A 80 -12.89 5.39 20.66
N TYR A 81 -13.26 4.76 21.77
CA TYR A 81 -12.30 4.17 22.70
C TYR A 81 -11.43 3.10 22.04
N ASN A 82 -12.00 2.22 21.21
CA ASN A 82 -11.20 1.22 20.50
C ASN A 82 -10.32 1.85 19.42
N TYR A 83 -10.82 2.82 18.65
CA TYR A 83 -10.03 3.49 17.62
C TYR A 83 -8.81 4.19 18.21
N PHE A 84 -8.98 4.86 19.35
CA PHE A 84 -7.89 5.56 20.04
C PHE A 84 -6.94 4.63 20.81
N ASN A 85 -7.39 3.44 21.21
CA ASN A 85 -6.59 2.51 22.02
C ASN A 85 -6.19 1.22 21.30
N LYS A 86 -6.57 1.03 20.03
CA LYS A 86 -6.18 -0.11 19.19
C LYS A 86 -5.73 0.41 17.84
N GLY A 87 -4.45 0.21 17.51
CA GLY A 87 -3.87 0.57 16.23
C GLY A 87 -2.40 0.93 16.36
N ASN A 88 -1.86 1.64 15.37
CA ASN A 88 -0.49 2.16 15.39
C ASN A 88 -0.43 3.64 15.79
N GLN A 89 -1.50 4.19 16.38
CA GLN A 89 -1.57 5.59 16.78
C GLN A 89 -1.65 5.71 18.30
N PHE A 90 -0.98 6.73 18.84
CA PHE A 90 -1.15 7.18 20.21
C PHE A 90 -1.54 8.65 20.21
N ILE A 91 -2.33 9.02 21.22
CA ILE A 91 -2.93 10.35 21.32
C ILE A 91 -2.64 10.92 22.70
N ILE A 92 -2.23 12.19 22.70
CA ILE A 92 -1.94 12.95 23.91
C ILE A 92 -2.73 14.26 23.84
N GLY A 93 -3.61 14.49 24.79
CA GLY A 93 -4.33 15.75 24.97
C GLY A 93 -3.60 16.65 25.95
N VAL A 94 -3.36 17.89 25.57
CA VAL A 94 -2.65 18.91 26.36
C VAL A 94 -3.56 20.12 26.52
N ASN A 95 -3.74 20.62 27.74
CA ASN A 95 -4.51 21.84 27.99
C ASN A 95 -3.75 23.11 27.55
N GLN A 96 -4.40 24.27 27.58
CA GLN A 96 -3.78 25.58 27.32
C GLN A 96 -2.55 25.87 28.19
N ASP A 97 -2.54 25.41 29.43
CA ASP A 97 -1.41 25.59 30.35
C ASP A 97 -0.20 24.70 30.03
N GLY A 98 -0.35 23.79 29.05
CA GLY A 98 0.70 22.88 28.60
C GLY A 98 0.80 21.58 29.40
N PHE A 99 -0.19 21.26 30.25
CA PHE A 99 -0.28 20.02 31.00
C PHE A 99 -1.05 18.94 30.22
N VAL A 100 -0.55 17.71 30.28
CA VAL A 100 -1.23 16.56 29.68
C VAL A 100 -2.47 16.20 30.50
N THR A 101 -3.63 16.26 29.86
CA THR A 101 -4.92 15.89 30.46
C THR A 101 -5.37 14.49 30.07
N PHE A 102 -4.90 13.99 28.93
CA PHE A 102 -5.28 12.70 28.39
C PHE A 102 -4.09 12.05 27.69
N ALA A 103 -3.93 10.74 27.89
CA ALA A 103 -3.00 9.92 27.13
C ALA A 103 -3.69 8.59 26.78
N SER A 104 -3.62 8.19 25.52
CA SER A 104 -4.14 6.90 25.06
C SER A 104 -3.33 5.74 25.67
N LYS A 105 -4.00 4.64 26.05
CA LYS A 105 -3.32 3.44 26.56
C LYS A 105 -2.42 2.75 25.54
N ASN A 106 -2.61 3.06 24.25
CA ASN A 106 -1.78 2.52 23.18
C ASN A 106 -0.33 3.03 23.25
N LEU A 107 -0.09 4.10 24.01
CA LEU A 107 1.25 4.60 24.32
C LEU A 107 2.08 3.50 25.02
N ASP A 108 1.48 2.76 25.94
CA ASP A 108 2.09 1.62 26.64
C ASP A 108 2.48 0.50 25.66
N ALA A 109 1.57 0.16 24.74
CA ALA A 109 1.79 -0.92 23.79
C ALA A 109 2.82 -0.55 22.71
N LEU A 110 2.83 0.71 22.26
CA LEU A 110 3.70 1.15 21.16
C LEU A 110 5.07 1.64 21.62
N LEU A 111 5.15 2.30 22.78
CA LEU A 111 6.37 2.93 23.29
C LEU A 111 6.89 2.29 24.58
N GLY A 112 6.16 1.35 25.19
CA GLY A 112 6.56 0.73 26.47
C GLY A 112 6.51 1.67 27.66
N LEU A 113 5.88 2.84 27.52
CA LEU A 113 5.78 3.89 28.53
C LEU A 113 4.35 3.94 29.07
N ASN A 114 4.19 4.02 30.38
CA ASN A 114 2.86 4.04 30.99
C ASN A 114 2.17 5.39 30.74
N ALA A 115 1.03 5.38 30.06
CA ALA A 115 0.24 6.55 29.72
C ALA A 115 -0.10 7.41 30.96
N ASN A 116 -0.32 6.77 32.12
CA ASN A 116 -0.67 7.47 33.35
C ASN A 116 0.50 8.28 33.92
N ASP A 117 1.75 7.93 33.61
CA ASP A 117 2.92 8.66 34.10
C ASP A 117 3.04 10.04 33.45
N PHE A 118 2.35 10.27 32.33
CA PHE A 118 2.36 11.55 31.62
C PHE A 118 1.23 12.49 32.07
N ILE A 119 0.15 11.96 32.65
CA ILE A 119 -1.01 12.77 33.04
C ILE A 119 -0.58 13.76 34.15
N GLY A 120 -0.86 15.05 33.94
CA GLY A 120 -0.49 16.12 34.85
C GLY A 120 0.94 16.64 34.71
N LYS A 121 1.76 16.07 33.81
CA LYS A 121 3.09 16.57 33.49
C LYS A 121 3.05 17.65 32.41
N LYS A 122 4.07 18.51 32.38
CA LYS A 122 4.18 19.57 31.38
C LYS A 122 4.77 19.03 30.08
N TRP A 123 4.05 19.23 28.98
CA TRP A 123 4.40 18.68 27.65
C TRP A 123 5.83 19.05 27.23
N GLU A 124 6.15 20.34 27.24
CA GLU A 124 7.38 20.85 26.62
C GLU A 124 8.65 20.50 27.39
N SER A 125 8.58 20.35 28.73
CA SER A 125 9.76 20.16 29.59
C SER A 125 9.91 18.75 30.15
N GLU A 126 8.83 17.96 30.21
CA GLU A 126 8.86 16.66 30.87
C GLU A 126 8.52 15.52 29.92
N VAL A 127 7.56 15.73 29.02
CA VAL A 127 7.06 14.66 28.13
C VAL A 127 7.84 14.63 26.82
N LYS A 128 8.08 15.79 26.21
CA LYS A 128 8.81 15.92 24.95
C LYS A 128 10.27 15.44 25.07
N ASP A 129 10.92 15.77 26.18
CA ASP A 129 12.29 15.33 26.47
C ASP A 129 12.37 13.83 26.72
N GLN A 130 11.36 13.24 27.39
CA GLN A 130 11.29 11.79 27.60
C GLN A 130 11.03 11.00 26.31
N LEU A 131 10.29 11.58 25.37
CA LEU A 131 10.01 10.97 24.06
C LEU A 131 11.19 11.11 23.08
N GLY A 132 12.15 12.00 23.34
CA GLY A 132 13.42 12.05 22.59
C GLY A 132 13.24 12.30 21.10
N PHE A 133 12.40 13.27 20.72
CA PHE A 133 12.11 13.58 19.32
C PHE A 133 13.37 14.10 18.58
N GLU A 134 13.91 13.29 17.67
CA GLU A 134 14.90 13.72 16.71
C GLU A 134 14.21 14.12 15.39
N LYS A 135 14.33 15.40 15.03
CA LYS A 135 13.77 15.91 13.77
C LYS A 135 14.66 15.51 12.61
N LYS A 136 14.28 14.45 11.89
CA LYS A 136 14.92 14.00 10.65
C LYS A 136 13.85 13.80 9.57
N GLY A 137 13.49 14.89 8.88
CA GLY A 137 12.60 14.82 7.73
C GLY A 137 11.66 16.01 7.60
N ASP A 138 10.67 15.82 6.72
CA ASP A 138 9.54 16.75 6.52
C ASP A 138 8.84 17.06 7.84
N ASN A 139 8.20 18.23 7.94
CA ASN A 139 7.69 18.77 9.21
C ASN A 139 6.73 17.83 9.99
N SER A 140 6.20 16.78 9.36
CA SER A 140 5.30 15.79 9.97
C SER A 140 5.97 14.47 10.38
N THR A 141 7.22 14.16 10.01
CA THR A 141 7.85 12.86 10.37
C THR A 141 8.98 13.05 11.36
N LEU A 142 8.91 12.36 12.50
CA LEU A 142 9.85 12.45 13.60
C LEU A 142 10.39 11.07 13.96
N ASN A 143 11.67 11.01 14.34
CA ASN A 143 12.25 9.80 14.92
C ASN A 143 12.13 9.89 16.44
N LEU A 144 11.46 8.92 17.04
CA LEU A 144 11.39 8.73 18.48
C LEU A 144 12.45 7.74 18.91
N LYS A 145 13.31 8.14 19.84
CA LYS A 145 14.24 7.24 20.50
C LYS A 145 13.62 6.76 21.81
N LEU A 146 13.34 5.48 21.91
CA LEU A 146 12.77 4.88 23.10
C LEU A 146 13.84 4.74 24.21
N PRO A 147 13.43 4.66 25.49
CA PRO A 147 14.36 4.46 26.60
C PRO A 147 15.17 3.16 26.51
N ASP A 148 14.67 2.15 25.80
CA ASP A 148 15.37 0.89 25.53
C ASP A 148 16.48 1.02 24.47
N GLY A 149 16.62 2.21 23.86
CA GLY A 149 17.58 2.51 22.80
C GLY A 149 17.10 2.19 21.38
N SER A 150 15.90 1.63 21.22
CA SER A 150 15.28 1.41 19.91
C SER A 150 14.75 2.72 19.31
N PHE A 151 14.59 2.74 17.99
CA PHE A 151 14.07 3.89 17.26
C PHE A 151 12.76 3.52 16.58
N LYS A 152 11.79 4.45 16.65
CA LYS A 152 10.55 4.39 15.88
C LYS A 152 10.39 5.65 15.05
N ILE A 153 9.89 5.48 13.83
CA ILE A 153 9.55 6.58 12.94
C ILE A 153 8.06 6.86 13.13
N VAL A 154 7.75 8.07 13.54
CA VAL A 154 6.40 8.50 13.87
C VAL A 154 5.98 9.68 13.01
N GLU A 155 4.83 9.53 12.36
CA GLU A 155 4.12 10.65 11.74
C GLU A 155 3.35 11.40 12.84
N TRP A 156 3.58 12.71 12.90
CA TRP A 156 3.14 13.59 13.95
C TRP A 156 2.15 14.62 13.41
N GLN A 157 0.99 14.68 14.06
CA GLN A 157 -0.06 15.63 13.74
C GLN A 157 -0.57 16.30 15.01
N GLU A 158 -0.78 17.61 14.94
CA GLU A 158 -1.37 18.39 16.04
C GLU A 158 -2.66 19.04 15.56
N ASP A 159 -3.70 18.93 16.37
CA ASP A 159 -4.99 19.57 16.12
C ASP A 159 -5.49 20.23 17.41
N THR A 160 -6.17 21.37 17.31
CA THR A 160 -6.66 22.11 18.49
C THR A 160 -8.18 22.05 18.54
N ILE A 161 -8.71 21.39 19.57
CA ILE A 161 -10.15 21.31 19.80
C ILE A 161 -10.57 22.39 20.80
N ASN A 162 -11.52 23.22 20.39
CA ASN A 162 -12.18 24.24 21.24
C ASN A 162 -11.24 25.27 21.89
N HIS A 163 -10.05 25.53 21.32
CA HIS A 163 -9.00 26.42 21.85
C HIS A 163 -8.40 26.03 23.22
N ASP A 164 -9.09 25.20 24.01
CA ASP A 164 -8.69 24.81 25.36
C ASP A 164 -7.85 23.52 25.40
N LEU A 165 -7.91 22.70 24.33
CA LEU A 165 -7.28 21.40 24.26
C LEU A 165 -6.54 21.20 22.93
N VAL A 166 -5.23 20.99 23.01
CA VAL A 166 -4.40 20.58 21.87
C VAL A 166 -4.27 19.06 21.89
N ILE A 167 -4.73 18.40 20.83
CA ILE A 167 -4.57 16.98 20.59
C ILE A 167 -3.33 16.76 19.74
N LYS A 168 -2.43 15.91 20.26
CA LYS A 168 -1.21 15.50 19.61
C LYS A 168 -1.33 14.02 19.27
N ILE A 169 -1.24 13.69 17.99
CA ILE A 169 -1.40 12.35 17.46
C ILE A 169 -0.08 11.90 16.86
N GLY A 170 0.46 10.80 17.37
CA GLY A 170 1.63 10.13 16.81
C GLY A 170 1.24 8.79 16.20
N ARG A 171 1.53 8.59 14.91
CA ARG A 171 1.34 7.31 14.21
C ARG A 171 2.69 6.63 13.94
N ASP A 172 2.87 5.42 14.44
CA ASP A 172 4.02 4.58 14.10
C ASP A 172 3.96 4.14 12.64
N ILE A 173 4.88 4.66 11.84
CA ILE A 173 5.07 4.35 10.42
C ILE A 173 6.39 3.62 10.17
N THR A 174 7.04 3.10 11.21
CA THR A 174 8.34 2.42 11.10
C THR A 174 8.29 1.27 10.11
N ALA A 175 7.26 0.44 10.18
CA ALA A 175 7.07 -0.69 9.27
C ALA A 175 6.82 -0.24 7.81
N ILE A 176 6.08 0.86 7.63
CA ILE A 176 5.81 1.40 6.29
C ILE A 176 7.10 1.93 5.69
N LYS A 177 7.85 2.74 6.45
CA LYS A 177 9.11 3.33 6.01
C LYS A 177 10.20 2.29 5.78
N SER A 178 10.27 1.24 6.59
CA SER A 178 11.23 0.15 6.38
C SER A 178 10.92 -0.63 5.10
N SER A 179 9.66 -0.93 4.81
CA SER A 179 9.24 -1.56 3.55
C SER A 179 9.51 -0.65 2.34
N GLU A 180 9.16 0.64 2.41
CA GLU A 180 9.48 1.62 1.35
C GLU A 180 10.99 1.69 1.08
N THR A 181 11.80 1.73 2.15
CA THR A 181 13.27 1.76 2.04
C THR A 181 13.79 0.48 1.42
N GLN A 182 13.26 -0.68 1.81
CA GLN A 182 13.65 -1.97 1.26
C GLN A 182 13.32 -2.08 -0.24
N ILE A 183 12.13 -1.65 -0.65
CA ILE A 183 11.72 -1.61 -2.06
C ILE A 183 12.67 -0.68 -2.83
N THR A 184 12.94 0.51 -2.30
CA THR A 184 13.83 1.48 -2.92
C THR A 184 15.25 0.93 -3.08
N LEU A 185 15.80 0.33 -2.03
CA LEU A 185 17.13 -0.31 -2.06
C LEU A 185 17.18 -1.46 -3.08
N SER A 186 16.14 -2.29 -3.13
CA SER A 186 16.05 -3.38 -4.10
C SER A 186 16.00 -2.86 -5.53
N ASN A 187 15.17 -1.86 -5.80
CA ASN A 187 15.06 -1.25 -7.13
C ASN A 187 16.37 -0.57 -7.56
N ASN A 188 17.02 0.17 -6.66
CA ASN A 188 18.32 0.78 -6.94
C ASN A 188 19.38 -0.27 -7.23
N ARG A 189 19.42 -1.36 -6.45
CA ARG A 189 20.33 -2.48 -6.70
C ARG A 189 20.08 -3.11 -8.06
N LEU A 190 18.82 -3.37 -8.43
CA LEU A 190 18.47 -3.91 -9.75
C LEU A 190 18.91 -2.98 -10.87
N LYS A 191 18.64 -1.67 -10.75
CA LYS A 191 19.09 -0.66 -11.72
C LYS A 191 20.60 -0.67 -11.87
N SER A 192 21.36 -0.69 -10.77
CA SER A 192 22.82 -0.76 -10.81
C SER A 192 23.36 -2.07 -11.39
N LEU A 193 22.67 -3.20 -11.19
CA LEU A 193 23.07 -4.47 -11.81
C LEU A 193 22.86 -4.43 -13.32
N ILE A 194 21.71 -3.93 -13.77
CA ILE A 194 21.39 -3.81 -15.20
C ILE A 194 22.37 -2.84 -15.88
N SER A 195 22.67 -1.69 -15.26
CA SER A 195 23.60 -0.71 -15.82
C SER A 195 25.05 -1.21 -15.91
N ASN A 196 25.47 -2.19 -15.11
CA ASN A 196 26.84 -2.73 -15.14
C ASN A 196 27.06 -3.85 -16.18
N ILE A 197 26.00 -4.46 -16.73
CA ILE A 197 26.15 -5.55 -17.72
C ILE A 197 26.63 -5.01 -19.08
N GLY A 198 26.45 -3.71 -19.34
CA GLY A 198 26.86 -3.05 -20.58
C GLY A 198 25.93 -3.31 -21.77
N ASP A 199 24.90 -4.12 -21.59
CA ASP A 199 23.90 -4.40 -22.63
C ASP A 199 22.77 -3.37 -22.62
N MET A 200 22.16 -3.12 -23.78
CA MET A 200 20.95 -2.31 -23.89
C MET A 200 19.73 -3.17 -23.64
N VAL A 201 18.88 -2.79 -22.68
CA VAL A 201 17.66 -3.51 -22.35
C VAL A 201 16.46 -2.65 -22.73
N PHE A 202 15.62 -3.19 -23.60
CA PHE A 202 14.38 -2.58 -24.05
C PHE A 202 13.21 -3.43 -23.57
N VAL A 203 12.16 -2.79 -23.04
CA VAL A 203 10.90 -3.46 -22.72
C VAL A 203 9.84 -2.95 -23.68
N LEU A 204 9.12 -3.88 -24.30
CA LEU A 204 8.02 -3.58 -25.21
C LEU A 204 6.74 -4.25 -24.72
N ASN A 205 5.61 -3.58 -24.91
CA ASN A 205 4.29 -4.20 -24.73
C ASN A 205 3.94 -5.10 -25.94
N LEU A 206 2.80 -5.78 -25.88
CA LEU A 206 2.32 -6.64 -26.98
C LEU A 206 2.00 -5.88 -28.27
N ASP A 207 1.80 -4.56 -28.20
CA ASP A 207 1.61 -3.69 -29.37
C ASP A 207 2.93 -3.19 -29.98
N LEU A 208 4.07 -3.74 -29.52
CA LEU A 208 5.43 -3.39 -29.93
C LEU A 208 5.78 -1.93 -29.66
N VAL A 209 5.24 -1.36 -28.59
CA VAL A 209 5.55 -0.01 -28.10
C VAL A 209 6.61 -0.11 -27.02
N PHE A 210 7.67 0.72 -27.12
CA PHE A 210 8.71 0.80 -26.09
C PHE A 210 8.14 1.41 -24.81
N THR A 211 8.09 0.63 -23.74
CA THR A 211 7.59 1.08 -22.43
C THR A 211 8.73 1.50 -21.51
N GLU A 212 9.82 0.73 -21.48
CA GLU A 212 10.96 0.98 -20.62
C GLU A 212 12.28 0.77 -21.34
N TYR A 213 13.31 1.41 -20.82
CA TYR A 213 14.66 1.38 -21.35
C TYR A 213 15.70 1.44 -20.23
N TYR A 214 16.71 0.58 -20.31
CA TYR A 214 17.84 0.54 -19.38
C TYR A 214 19.15 0.31 -20.12
N GLN A 215 20.17 1.13 -19.84
CA GLN A 215 21.55 0.93 -20.31
C GLN A 215 22.53 1.51 -19.28
N SER A 216 23.79 1.08 -19.39
CA SER A 216 24.94 1.75 -18.76
C SER A 216 25.06 3.22 -19.15
N GLU A 217 25.73 4.02 -18.33
CA GLU A 217 25.87 5.49 -18.46
C GLU A 217 26.53 5.96 -19.78
N ASN A 218 27.12 5.05 -20.55
CA ASN A 218 27.68 5.35 -21.87
C ASN A 218 26.61 5.12 -22.94
N GLU A 219 25.90 6.18 -23.34
CA GLU A 219 24.96 6.19 -24.48
C GLU A 219 25.65 6.01 -25.86
N GLU A 220 26.95 5.66 -25.89
CA GLU A 220 27.79 5.61 -27.09
C GLU A 220 27.29 4.59 -28.13
N ASP A 221 26.61 3.53 -27.69
CA ASP A 221 26.06 2.49 -28.57
C ASP A 221 24.65 2.84 -29.12
N LEU A 222 23.99 3.91 -28.66
CA LEU A 222 22.69 4.31 -29.24
C LEU A 222 22.86 5.18 -30.46
N ILE A 223 22.11 4.80 -31.49
CA ILE A 223 21.94 5.58 -32.70
C ILE A 223 20.94 6.73 -32.47
N VAL A 224 19.97 6.56 -31.56
CA VAL A 224 18.92 7.54 -31.26
C VAL A 224 18.68 7.70 -29.75
N PRO A 225 18.36 8.91 -29.25
CA PRO A 225 18.17 9.14 -27.82
C PRO A 225 16.88 8.48 -27.29
N PRO A 226 16.82 8.12 -25.98
CA PRO A 226 15.63 7.51 -25.34
C PRO A 226 14.33 8.27 -25.58
N SER A 227 14.38 9.60 -25.57
CA SER A 227 13.21 10.46 -25.80
C SER A 227 12.59 10.29 -27.21
N PHE A 228 13.33 9.75 -28.17
CA PHE A 228 12.84 9.58 -29.54
C PHE A 228 11.99 8.31 -29.71
N PHE A 229 12.30 7.24 -28.97
CA PHE A 229 11.66 5.93 -29.15
C PHE A 229 10.72 5.52 -28.01
N LEU A 230 10.91 6.03 -26.78
CA LEU A 230 10.02 5.72 -25.67
C LEU A 230 8.58 6.16 -25.98
N GLY A 231 7.63 5.23 -25.81
CA GLY A 231 6.21 5.43 -26.12
C GLY A 231 5.84 5.31 -27.60
N LYS A 232 6.79 5.04 -28.49
CA LYS A 232 6.53 4.81 -29.92
C LYS A 232 6.58 3.34 -30.29
N LYS A 233 5.98 3.00 -31.44
CA LYS A 233 6.07 1.65 -32.00
C LYS A 233 7.43 1.42 -32.64
N ILE A 234 7.90 0.17 -32.65
CA ILE A 234 9.17 -0.20 -33.29
C ILE A 234 9.26 0.21 -34.78
N ASN A 235 8.14 0.19 -35.50
CA ASN A 235 8.06 0.60 -36.91
C ASN A 235 8.21 2.12 -37.12
N GLU A 236 8.09 2.93 -36.07
CA GLU A 236 8.16 4.39 -36.15
C GLU A 236 9.57 4.94 -35.91
N ILE A 237 10.51 4.07 -35.50
CA ILE A 237 11.88 4.45 -35.12
C ILE A 237 12.79 4.59 -36.35
N GLY A 238 12.42 3.98 -37.48
CA GLY A 238 13.19 4.04 -38.72
C GLY A 238 14.30 2.98 -38.82
N PHE A 239 14.07 1.78 -38.27
CA PHE A 239 14.92 0.62 -38.53
C PHE A 239 14.89 0.26 -40.03
N PRO A 240 16.01 -0.21 -40.62
CA PRO A 240 15.98 -0.82 -41.95
C PRO A 240 14.99 -1.99 -41.99
N ASP A 241 14.29 -2.15 -43.12
CA ASP A 241 13.23 -3.17 -43.29
C ASP A 241 13.72 -4.59 -42.91
N GLU A 242 14.92 -4.96 -43.34
CA GLU A 242 15.53 -6.27 -43.01
C GLU A 242 15.72 -6.47 -41.50
N ALA A 243 16.21 -5.44 -40.78
CA ALA A 243 16.42 -5.53 -39.34
C ALA A 243 15.09 -5.56 -38.58
N LEU A 244 14.11 -4.77 -39.03
CA LEU A 244 12.78 -4.73 -38.44
C LEU A 244 12.04 -6.06 -38.58
N ASP A 245 12.14 -6.71 -39.75
CA ASP A 245 11.54 -8.03 -39.97
C ASP A 245 12.19 -9.08 -39.08
N ILE A 246 13.51 -9.08 -38.93
CA ILE A 246 14.23 -10.03 -38.05
C ILE A 246 13.77 -9.87 -36.60
N ILE A 247 13.68 -8.63 -36.09
CA ILE A 247 13.31 -8.35 -34.70
C ILE A 247 11.84 -8.68 -34.45
N THR A 248 10.93 -8.22 -35.32
CA THR A 248 9.49 -8.49 -35.18
C THR A 248 9.20 -9.98 -35.20
N ASN A 249 9.81 -10.72 -36.14
CA ASN A 249 9.67 -12.18 -36.20
C ASN A 249 10.19 -12.84 -34.91
N ALA A 250 11.32 -12.40 -34.36
CA ALA A 250 11.87 -12.94 -33.12
C ALA A 250 10.95 -12.71 -31.91
N ILE A 251 10.26 -11.56 -31.87
CA ILE A 251 9.27 -11.23 -30.85
C ILE A 251 8.03 -12.12 -31.00
N GLU A 252 7.48 -12.22 -32.21
CA GLU A 252 6.33 -13.08 -32.49
C GLU A 252 6.61 -14.54 -32.16
N GLU A 253 7.79 -15.05 -32.54
CA GLU A 253 8.21 -16.40 -32.18
C GLU A 253 8.29 -16.60 -30.67
N THR A 254 8.82 -15.61 -29.93
CA THR A 254 8.94 -15.66 -28.47
C THR A 254 7.57 -15.73 -27.81
N ILE A 255 6.63 -14.90 -28.25
CA ILE A 255 5.25 -14.87 -27.76
C ILE A 255 4.55 -16.19 -28.07
N LYS A 256 4.68 -16.70 -29.30
CA LYS A 256 4.01 -17.92 -29.76
C LYS A 256 4.57 -19.20 -29.12
N LYS A 257 5.90 -19.30 -28.97
CA LYS A 257 6.58 -20.48 -28.42
C LYS A 257 6.76 -20.42 -26.91
N ASN A 258 6.48 -19.28 -26.28
CA ASN A 258 6.72 -18.98 -24.86
C ASN A 258 8.15 -19.37 -24.42
N LYS A 259 9.13 -19.08 -25.26
CA LYS A 259 10.55 -19.40 -25.06
C LYS A 259 11.39 -18.26 -25.60
N LYS A 260 12.51 -17.99 -24.94
CA LYS A 260 13.49 -17.00 -25.40
C LYS A 260 13.96 -17.30 -26.83
N SER A 261 14.09 -16.27 -27.65
CA SER A 261 14.70 -16.34 -28.98
C SER A 261 15.98 -15.51 -29.02
N TYR A 262 16.88 -15.84 -29.94
CA TYR A 262 18.10 -15.08 -30.20
C TYR A 262 18.20 -14.84 -31.69
N VAL A 263 18.44 -13.59 -32.06
CA VAL A 263 18.64 -13.18 -33.45
C VAL A 263 19.79 -12.18 -33.53
N GLU A 264 20.45 -12.17 -34.68
CA GLU A 264 21.49 -11.19 -35.01
C GLU A 264 20.98 -10.35 -36.17
N TYR A 265 21.18 -9.05 -36.09
CA TYR A 265 20.94 -8.13 -37.20
C TYR A 265 22.10 -7.14 -37.30
N ASN A 266 22.14 -6.44 -38.43
CA ASN A 266 23.11 -5.38 -38.63
C ASN A 266 22.41 -4.05 -38.90
N LEU A 267 23.08 -2.96 -38.55
CA LEU A 267 22.62 -1.61 -38.83
C LEU A 267 23.73 -0.85 -39.57
N PRO A 268 23.38 -0.11 -40.64
CA PRO A 268 24.30 0.82 -41.26
C PRO A 268 24.57 1.99 -40.30
N SER A 269 25.83 2.34 -40.12
CA SER A 269 26.29 3.49 -39.34
C SER A 269 27.33 4.28 -40.13
N ASP A 270 27.57 5.53 -39.75
CA ASP A 270 28.57 6.42 -40.37
C ASP A 270 29.99 5.83 -40.31
N PHE A 271 30.25 4.92 -39.37
CA PHE A 271 31.53 4.23 -39.18
C PHE A 271 31.59 2.82 -39.78
N GLY A 272 30.55 2.40 -40.51
CA GLY A 272 30.45 1.07 -41.12
C GLY A 272 29.24 0.27 -40.63
N THR A 273 29.27 -1.05 -40.85
CA THR A 273 28.19 -1.96 -40.44
C THR A 273 28.37 -2.39 -38.99
N LEU A 274 27.44 -1.99 -38.12
CA LEU A 274 27.38 -2.46 -36.74
C LEU A 274 26.55 -3.74 -36.65
N TRP A 275 27.01 -4.71 -35.88
CA TRP A 275 26.31 -5.97 -35.63
C TRP A 275 25.78 -6.00 -34.21
N PHE A 276 24.50 -6.36 -34.08
CA PHE A 276 23.83 -6.51 -32.79
C PHE A 276 23.25 -7.91 -32.63
N GLY A 277 23.52 -8.53 -31.49
CA GLY A 277 22.86 -9.74 -31.04
C GLY A 277 21.75 -9.39 -30.06
N VAL A 278 20.53 -9.87 -30.32
CA VAL A 278 19.37 -9.60 -29.46
C VAL A 278 18.80 -10.88 -28.91
N VAL A 279 18.68 -10.93 -27.59
CA VAL A 279 17.92 -11.96 -26.88
C VAL A 279 16.55 -11.40 -26.54
N VAL A 280 15.49 -12.05 -27.05
CA VAL A 280 14.10 -11.69 -26.73
C VAL A 280 13.55 -12.68 -25.71
N SER A 281 12.98 -12.18 -24.62
CA SER A 281 12.42 -13.00 -23.53
C SER A 281 11.00 -12.53 -23.19
N PRO A 282 10.04 -13.46 -22.95
CA PRO A 282 8.69 -13.09 -22.55
C PRO A 282 8.66 -12.68 -21.06
N LEU A 283 7.83 -11.69 -20.73
CA LEU A 283 7.55 -11.27 -19.36
C LEU A 283 6.08 -11.52 -19.03
N TRP A 284 5.86 -12.26 -17.95
CA TRP A 284 4.53 -12.70 -17.52
C TRP A 284 3.93 -11.76 -16.48
N ASP A 285 2.61 -11.65 -16.48
CA ASP A 285 1.86 -11.04 -15.40
C ASP A 285 1.57 -12.03 -14.26
N ASP A 286 0.92 -11.53 -13.20
CA ASP A 286 0.51 -12.33 -12.03
C ASP A 286 -0.52 -13.43 -12.38
N THR A 287 -1.15 -13.36 -13.56
CA THR A 287 -2.09 -14.38 -14.06
C THR A 287 -1.41 -15.46 -14.88
N GLY A 288 -0.11 -15.35 -15.13
CA GLY A 288 0.69 -16.27 -15.94
C GLY A 288 0.57 -16.03 -17.44
N GLN A 289 0.00 -14.90 -17.87
CA GLN A 289 -0.09 -14.52 -19.28
C GLN A 289 1.08 -13.61 -19.66
N ILE A 290 1.55 -13.70 -20.91
CA ILE A 290 2.59 -12.80 -21.41
C ILE A 290 1.97 -11.41 -21.55
N LYS A 291 2.56 -10.42 -20.87
CA LYS A 291 2.12 -9.02 -20.90
C LYS A 291 3.09 -8.14 -21.70
N GLU A 292 4.37 -8.44 -21.60
CA GLU A 292 5.46 -7.63 -22.16
C GLU A 292 6.57 -8.56 -22.68
N VAL A 293 7.48 -8.01 -23.47
CA VAL A 293 8.69 -8.69 -23.94
C VAL A 293 9.91 -7.84 -23.63
N ILE A 294 10.97 -8.50 -23.16
CA ILE A 294 12.27 -7.88 -22.90
C ILE A 294 13.19 -8.22 -24.06
N CYS A 295 13.80 -7.21 -24.67
CA CYS A 295 14.83 -7.34 -25.69
C CYS A 295 16.16 -6.84 -25.12
N ILE A 296 17.12 -7.75 -24.97
CA ILE A 296 18.48 -7.42 -24.54
C ILE A 296 19.36 -7.39 -25.78
N ALA A 297 19.82 -6.20 -26.17
CA ALA A 297 20.67 -5.98 -27.33
C ALA A 297 22.11 -5.73 -26.90
N ARG A 298 23.03 -6.50 -27.51
CA ARG A 298 24.47 -6.38 -27.32
C ARG A 298 25.14 -6.06 -28.64
N ASN A 299 26.04 -5.09 -28.63
CA ASN A 299 26.94 -4.83 -29.75
C ASN A 299 27.95 -6.00 -29.86
N ILE A 300 27.90 -6.73 -30.97
CA ILE A 300 28.78 -7.88 -31.26
C ILE A 300 29.71 -7.60 -32.44
N THR A 301 29.87 -6.33 -32.84
CA THR A 301 30.66 -5.92 -34.00
C THR A 301 32.11 -6.38 -33.90
N THR A 302 32.73 -6.22 -32.73
CA THR A 302 34.11 -6.70 -32.46
C THR A 302 34.20 -8.21 -32.65
N ASN A 303 33.28 -8.96 -32.04
CA ASN A 303 33.27 -10.42 -32.12
C ASN A 303 33.08 -10.91 -33.56
N LYS A 304 32.24 -10.25 -34.35
CA LYS A 304 32.03 -10.57 -35.76
C LYS A 304 33.26 -10.26 -36.61
N ASN A 305 33.94 -9.16 -36.34
CA ASN A 305 35.17 -8.82 -37.06
C ASN A 305 36.28 -9.85 -36.78
N ASP A 306 36.44 -10.25 -35.51
CA ASP A 306 37.41 -11.28 -35.11
C ASP A 306 37.08 -12.64 -35.75
N GLU A 307 35.80 -13.02 -35.79
CA GLU A 307 35.34 -14.25 -36.44
C GLU A 307 35.64 -14.25 -37.95
N LEU A 308 35.38 -13.12 -38.62
CA LEU A 308 35.64 -12.96 -40.06
C LEU A 308 37.14 -12.95 -40.36
N GLU A 309 37.96 -12.32 -39.53
CA GLU A 309 39.41 -12.32 -39.68
C GLU A 309 40.01 -13.72 -39.47
N LEU A 310 39.54 -14.44 -38.46
CA LEU A 310 39.93 -15.83 -38.21
C LEU A 310 39.56 -16.72 -39.40
N LYS A 311 38.35 -16.55 -39.95
CA LYS A 311 37.89 -17.31 -41.12
C LYS A 311 38.75 -17.04 -42.35
N LYS A 312 39.02 -15.76 -42.66
CA LYS A 312 39.91 -15.38 -43.77
C LYS A 312 41.32 -15.97 -43.60
N THR A 313 41.85 -15.90 -42.39
CA THR A 313 43.19 -16.42 -42.08
C THR A 313 43.23 -17.95 -42.28
N LYS A 314 42.20 -18.68 -41.84
CA LYS A 314 42.09 -20.13 -42.08
C LYS A 314 42.00 -20.47 -43.57
N GLU A 315 41.15 -19.78 -44.33
CA GLU A 315 41.01 -20.00 -45.77
C GLU A 315 42.33 -19.76 -46.51
N VAL A 316 43.05 -18.69 -46.18
CA VAL A 316 44.37 -18.40 -46.76
C VAL A 316 45.40 -19.46 -46.39
N LEU A 317 45.41 -19.92 -45.13
CA LEU A 317 46.30 -20.99 -44.67
C LEU A 317 45.99 -22.33 -45.36
N GLU A 318 44.72 -22.70 -45.51
CA GLU A 318 44.29 -23.91 -46.21
C GLU A 318 44.70 -23.87 -47.68
N GLN A 319 44.48 -22.73 -48.36
CA GLN A 319 44.88 -22.55 -49.75
C GLN A 319 46.41 -22.62 -49.90
N THR A 320 47.15 -21.93 -49.03
CA THR A 320 48.63 -21.98 -49.03
C THR A 320 49.15 -23.39 -48.78
N SER A 321 48.52 -24.14 -47.87
CA SER A 321 48.86 -25.53 -47.57
C SER A 321 48.63 -26.46 -48.77
N GLN A 322 47.49 -26.30 -49.45
CA GLN A 322 47.16 -27.06 -50.67
C GLN A 322 48.14 -26.74 -51.82
N GLU A 323 48.45 -25.46 -52.04
CA GLU A 323 49.41 -25.04 -53.08
C GLU A 323 50.83 -25.52 -52.77
N ALA A 324 51.24 -25.50 -51.50
CA ALA A 324 52.54 -26.00 -51.06
C ALA A 324 52.62 -27.54 -50.99
N ARG A 325 51.52 -28.28 -51.24
CA ARG A 325 51.41 -29.74 -51.13
C ARG A 325 51.93 -30.29 -49.80
N MET A 326 51.72 -29.56 -48.71
CA MET A 326 52.18 -29.99 -47.39
C MET A 326 51.09 -30.83 -46.70
N GLY A 327 51.44 -32.07 -46.32
CA GLY A 327 50.59 -32.92 -45.49
C GLY A 327 50.86 -32.64 -44.01
N GLY A 328 49.80 -32.30 -43.25
CA GLY A 328 49.88 -32.16 -41.80
C GLY A 328 49.51 -33.47 -41.11
N TRP A 329 50.37 -33.94 -40.21
CA TRP A 329 50.03 -34.97 -39.23
C TRP A 329 50.05 -34.34 -37.84
N GLU A 330 48.96 -34.52 -37.11
CA GLU A 330 48.82 -34.11 -35.72
C GLU A 330 49.02 -35.34 -34.84
N TYR A 331 49.94 -35.26 -33.88
CA TYR A 331 50.27 -36.34 -32.96
C TYR A 331 49.67 -36.01 -31.60
N ASP A 332 48.59 -36.69 -31.22
CA ASP A 332 48.02 -36.60 -29.88
C ASP A 332 48.93 -37.34 -28.87
N LEU A 333 49.33 -36.65 -27.81
CA LEU A 333 50.24 -37.13 -26.76
C LEU A 333 49.53 -37.89 -25.63
#